data_AF-A0A2G2ET59-F1
#
_entry.id   AF-A0A2G2ET59-F1
#
_cell.length_a   1.000
_cell.length_b   1.000
_cell.length_c   1.000
_cell.angle_alpha   90.00
_cell.angle_beta   90.00
_cell.angle_gamma   90.00
#
_symmetry.space_group_name_H-M   'P 1'
#
loop_
_entity.id
_entity.type
_entity.pdbx_description
1 polymer ?
#
loop_
_entity_poly.entity_id
_entity_poly.type
_entity_poly.pdbx_seq_one_letter_code
_entity_poly.pdbx_strand_id
1 'polypeptide(L)' 'MSDFLSYFKTNWSAMTVSDWVGTILTVVIFLLMFGMYFWVLRPKNKEKLESHRDLPLRDDDINSEKNDG' A
#
# COMPACT_ATOMS: atom_id res chain seq x y z
N MET A 1 -19.03 34.54 -17.62
CA MET A 1 -18.75 33.09 -17.67
C MET A 1 -17.24 32.82 -17.49
N SER A 2 -16.59 33.59 -16.62
CA SER A 2 -15.12 33.65 -16.45
C SER A 2 -14.71 33.43 -14.99
N ASP A 3 -15.58 33.75 -14.03
CA ASP A 3 -15.28 33.72 -12.60
C ASP A 3 -15.16 32.30 -12.04
N PHE A 4 -15.89 31.34 -12.59
CA PHE A 4 -15.79 29.94 -12.14
C PHE A 4 -14.41 29.34 -12.44
N LEU A 5 -13.82 29.67 -13.59
CA LEU A 5 -12.47 29.26 -13.95
C LEU A 5 -11.40 29.99 -13.13
N SER A 6 -11.65 31.22 -12.69
CA SER A 6 -10.68 31.95 -11.84
C SER A 6 -10.55 31.35 -10.45
N TYR A 7 -11.60 30.73 -9.89
CA TYR A 7 -11.50 29.97 -8.65
C TYR A 7 -10.65 28.71 -8.77
N PHE A 8 -10.52 28.13 -9.98
CA PHE A 8 -9.59 27.02 -10.26
C PHE A 8 -8.20 27.49 -10.72
N LYS A 9 -7.98 28.81 -10.85
CA LYS A 9 -6.64 29.37 -11.07
C LYS A 9 -5.92 29.49 -9.73
N THR A 10 -5.53 28.35 -9.18
CA THR A 10 -4.43 28.32 -8.24
C THR A 10 -3.21 28.87 -8.97
N ASN A 11 -2.54 29.90 -8.43
CA ASN A 11 -1.28 30.37 -8.99
C ASN A 11 -0.20 29.33 -8.69
N TRP A 12 -0.11 28.29 -9.53
CA TRP A 12 0.91 27.23 -9.44
C TRP A 12 2.34 27.79 -9.41
N SER A 13 2.54 28.92 -10.08
CA SER A 13 3.80 29.68 -10.11
C SER A 13 4.08 30.51 -8.86
N ALA A 14 3.10 30.68 -7.96
CA ALA A 14 3.25 31.41 -6.71
C ALA A 14 3.43 30.48 -5.50
N MET A 15 3.37 29.16 -5.68
CA MET A 15 3.73 28.21 -4.62
C MET A 15 5.24 28.26 -4.38
N THR A 16 5.62 28.37 -3.11
CA THR A 16 7.02 28.32 -2.72
C THR A 16 7.60 26.94 -2.98
N VAL A 17 8.92 26.83 -3.10
CA VAL A 17 9.61 25.54 -3.33
C VAL A 17 9.26 24.52 -2.22
N SER A 18 9.12 24.98 -0.98
CA SER A 18 8.68 24.15 0.14
C SER A 18 7.26 23.59 -0.02
N ASP A 19 6.32 24.39 -0.55
CA ASP A 19 4.94 23.94 -0.77
C ASP A 19 4.87 22.90 -1.90
N TRP A 20 5.73 23.03 -2.91
CA TRP A 20 5.89 22.04 -3.98
C TRP A 20 6.46 20.71 -3.47
N VAL A 21 7.42 20.75 -2.54
CA VAL A 21 7.97 19.53 -1.94
C VAL A 21 6.89 18.78 -1.14
N GLY A 22 6.11 19.49 -0.32
CA GLY A 22 5.03 18.88 0.45
C GLY A 22 3.97 18.25 -0.45
N THR A 23 3.53 18.95 -1.50
CA THR A 23 2.53 18.44 -2.43
C THR A 23 3.02 17.23 -3.23
N ILE A 24 4.25 17.26 -3.75
CA ILE A 24 4.85 16.13 -4.45
C ILE A 24 4.98 14.93 -3.52
N LEU A 25 5.45 15.14 -2.29
CA LEU A 25 5.58 14.07 -1.29
C LEU A 25 4.22 13.40 -1.02
N THR A 26 3.16 14.18 -0.82
CA THR A 26 1.81 13.65 -0.62
C THR A 26 1.32 12.84 -1.83
N VAL A 27 1.55 13.32 -3.05
CA VAL A 27 1.18 12.59 -4.28
C VAL A 27 1.95 11.28 -4.40
N VAL A 28 3.25 11.28 -4.09
CA VAL A 28 4.09 10.07 -4.09
C VAL A 28 3.58 9.05 -3.06
N ILE A 29 3.30 9.47 -1.83
CA ILE A 29 2.77 8.59 -0.78
C ILE A 29 1.42 7.99 -1.21
N PHE A 30 0.54 8.80 -1.79
CA PHE A 30 -0.75 8.33 -2.30
C PHE A 30 -0.57 7.25 -3.38
N LEU A 31 0.32 7.48 -4.35
CA LEU A 31 0.64 6.49 -5.39
C LEU A 31 1.30 5.23 -4.80
N LEU A 32 2.14 5.35 -3.78
CA LEU A 32 2.72 4.21 -3.08
C LEU A 32 1.65 3.37 -2.38
N MET A 33 0.70 4.00 -1.68
CA MET A 33 -0.41 3.29 -1.06
C MET A 33 -1.25 2.56 -2.12
N PHE A 34 -1.61 3.26 -3.20
CA PHE A 34 -2.33 2.66 -4.32
C PHE A 34 -1.56 1.48 -4.92
N GLY A 35 -0.28 1.67 -5.23
CA GLY A 35 0.59 0.60 -5.74
C GLY A 35 0.66 -0.60 -4.80
N MET A 36 0.76 -0.37 -3.49
CA MET A 36 0.76 -1.43 -2.48
C MET A 36 -0.57 -2.17 -2.44
N TYR A 37 -1.71 -1.48 -2.47
CA TYR A 37 -3.03 -2.12 -2.55
C TYR A 37 -3.13 -3.01 -3.80
N PHE A 38 -2.70 -2.52 -4.96
CA PHE A 38 -2.70 -3.31 -6.19
C PHE A 38 -1.75 -4.50 -6.11
N TRP A 39 -0.58 -4.34 -5.49
CA TRP A 39 0.41 -5.40 -5.33
C TRP A 39 -0.09 -6.51 -4.39
N VAL A 40 -0.66 -6.14 -3.24
CA VAL A 40 -1.24 -7.09 -2.26
C VAL A 40 -2.45 -7.82 -2.85
N LEU A 41 -3.32 -7.12 -3.59
CA LEU A 41 -4.51 -7.72 -4.18
C LEU A 41 -4.21 -8.56 -5.43
N ARG A 42 -3.00 -8.44 -6.01
CA ARG A 42 -2.60 -9.23 -7.18
C ARG A 42 -2.42 -10.71 -6.79
N PRO A 43 -3.07 -11.66 -7.49
CA PRO A 43 -3.09 -13.08 -7.12
C PRO A 43 -1.70 -13.71 -7.08
N LYS A 44 -0.76 -13.24 -7.91
CA LYS A 44 0.65 -13.70 -7.91
C LYS A 44 1.41 -13.47 -6.60
N ASN A 45 0.96 -12.52 -5.77
CA ASN A 45 1.51 -12.27 -4.45
C ASN A 45 0.74 -12.98 -3.33
N LYS A 46 -0.48 -13.45 -3.62
CA LYS A 46 -1.32 -14.18 -2.66
C LYS A 46 -0.74 -15.56 -2.34
N GLU A 47 -0.22 -16.30 -3.32
CA GLU A 47 0.39 -17.62 -3.07
C GLU A 47 1.55 -17.55 -2.07
N LYS A 48 2.37 -16.49 -2.11
CA LYS A 48 3.50 -16.30 -1.19
C LYS A 48 3.05 -15.85 0.21
N LEU A 49 1.92 -15.17 0.32
CA LEU A 49 1.33 -14.74 1.60
C LEU A 49 0.54 -15.89 2.24
N GLU A 50 -0.11 -16.73 1.45
CA GLU A 50 -0.83 -17.93 1.89
C GLU A 50 0.13 -19.05 2.30
N SER A 51 1.32 -19.16 1.70
CA SER A 51 2.30 -20.18 2.10
C SER A 51 2.84 -20.00 3.53
N HIS A 52 2.64 -18.83 4.14
CA HIS A 52 3.05 -18.53 5.51
C HIS A 52 1.88 -18.57 6.50
N ARG A 53 0.65 -18.84 6.04
CA ARG A 53 -0.54 -18.91 6.89
C ARG A 53 -0.57 -20.18 7.75
N ASP A 54 0.01 -21.28 7.28
CA ASP A 54 0.02 -22.58 7.98
C ASP A 54 1.22 -22.79 8.91
N LEU A 55 2.10 -21.80 9.10
CA LEU A 55 3.22 -21.95 10.02
C LEU A 55 2.81 -22.14 11.49
N PRO A 56 1.87 -21.35 12.07
CA PRO A 56 1.51 -21.49 13.48
C PRO A 56 0.64 -22.72 13.78
N LEU A 57 0.10 -23.40 12.76
CA LEU A 57 -0.70 -24.63 12.93
C LEU A 57 0.13 -25.91 12.70
N ARG A 58 1.31 -25.81 12.07
CA ARG A 58 2.14 -26.98 11.74
C ARG A 58 3.05 -27.45 12.85
N ASP A 59 3.38 -26.60 13.83
CA ASP A 59 4.32 -26.97 14.90
C ASP A 59 3.68 -27.86 15.98
N ASP A 60 2.35 -27.89 16.07
CA ASP A 60 1.60 -28.70 17.05
C ASP A 60 1.35 -30.15 16.58
N ASP A 61 1.38 -30.40 15.27
CA ASP A 61 1.08 -31.74 14.70
C ASP A 61 2.32 -32.66 14.67
N ILE A 62 3.54 -32.12 14.66
CA ILE A 62 4.76 -32.94 14.48
C ILE A 62 5.28 -33.58 15.78
N ASN A 63 4.77 -33.18 16.94
CA ASN A 63 5.18 -33.73 18.24
C ASN A 63 4.17 -34.70 18.88
N SER A 64 2.98 -34.88 18.29
CA SER A 64 1.94 -35.77 18.85
C SER A 64 2.02 -37.22 18.37
N GLU A 65 2.82 -37.54 17.35
CA GLU A 65 2.94 -38.90 16.77
C GLU A 65 4.28 -39.58 17.11
N LYS A 66 4.69 -39.54 18.39
CA LYS A 66 5.83 -40.34 18.88
C LYS A 66 5.66 -40.91 20.29
N ASN A 67 4.43 -41.06 20.77
CA ASN A 67 4.11 -41.71 22.05
C ASN A 67 2.80 -42.52 21.97
N ASP A 68 2.71 -43.44 21.00
CA ASP A 68 1.87 -44.63 21.17
C ASP A 68 2.36 -45.73 20.21
N GLY A 69 3.01 -46.76 20.77
CA GLY A 69 3.61 -47.90 20.05
C GLY A 69 4.77 -48.52 20.81
#